data_AF-A0A958PEP1-F1
#
_entry.id   AF-A0A958PEP1-F1
#
_cell.length_a   1.000
_cell.length_b   1.000
_cell.length_c   1.000
_cell.angle_alpha   90.00
_cell.angle_beta   90.00
_cell.angle_gamma   90.00
#
_symmetry.space_group_name_H-M   'P 1'
#
loop_
_entity.id
_entity.type
_entity.pdbx_description
1 polymer ?
#
loop_
_entity_poly.entity_id
_entity_poly.type
_entity_poly.pdbx_seq_one_letter_code
_entity_poly.pdbx_strand_id
1 'polypeptide(L)'
;YTLATFFNYHLKQYPGMDFKIIGTDIDKESIKVAQNGVYRYSEIKSIPSVYIKDNWQKGTGVISHFVKIKKHIKEKCTFKEMNLIHPEPIQNEKFDVIFCRNVFIYFKSELIHKIVNNFKNKLHKRGLLFTGLSESLNSLEINKITLAPSVYSFDRHSPIPSIKSEPILQDPIKKSIIPNPIRVLAVDDSSSILKLLTKVFNDDKDFLLVGTAKNGIEAAEFLKTNKVDAMTLDIHMPEMDGVEYLKQHFTKDHPNVVVISSASREDARYAQKTLKYGALDFVEKPALNNLIERAEEIKSKIKMSFLNSTSSLSNIDESFNKNFVINDPESKIRIFLANYSDKEKLKKTIASFKGNQPPIGIFFQGNENYLDIIKDEFNWSQNIEVFDKDIKLECNKIYLCDLSVHFDSFKTHIENYKKSISVFGYLNDIIASKIFSLNQTQILVEDANDPKLEYQNKINDIFPWTSVAHVGTEYLAKD
;
A
#
# COMPACT_ATOMS: atom_id res chain seq x y z
N TYR A 1 5.98 -4.88 7.31
CA TYR A 1 4.59 -5.32 7.57
C TYR A 1 4.16 -6.55 6.78
N THR A 2 4.64 -6.79 5.56
CA THR A 2 4.28 -7.98 4.75
C THR A 2 4.42 -9.30 5.50
N LEU A 3 5.53 -9.52 6.21
CA LEU A 3 5.71 -10.73 7.03
C LEU A 3 4.67 -10.83 8.15
N ALA A 4 4.28 -9.71 8.74
CA ALA A 4 3.33 -9.68 9.84
C ALA A 4 1.92 -10.08 9.37
N THR A 5 1.50 -9.56 8.22
CA THR A 5 0.22 -9.90 7.62
C THR A 5 0.21 -11.33 7.09
N PHE A 6 1.34 -11.81 6.54
CA PHE A 6 1.53 -13.19 6.14
C PHE A 6 1.40 -14.16 7.33
N PHE A 7 2.15 -13.94 8.41
CA PHE A 7 2.09 -14.81 9.59
C PHE A 7 0.74 -14.71 10.30
N ASN A 8 0.15 -13.52 10.40
CA ASN A 8 -1.19 -13.37 10.98
C ASN A 8 -2.25 -14.18 10.21
N TYR A 9 -2.08 -14.37 8.90
CA TYR A 9 -2.99 -15.19 8.12
C TYR A 9 -2.68 -16.69 8.27
N HIS A 10 -1.43 -17.09 7.99
CA HIS A 10 -1.04 -18.50 7.87
C HIS A 10 -0.83 -19.21 9.19
N LEU A 11 -0.54 -18.51 10.29
CA LEU A 11 -0.34 -19.16 11.59
C LEU A 11 -1.66 -19.45 12.32
N LYS A 12 -2.80 -18.92 11.86
CA LYS A 12 -4.12 -19.22 12.43
C LYS A 12 -4.47 -20.71 12.40
N GLN A 13 -3.92 -21.46 11.44
CA GLN A 13 -4.11 -22.91 11.33
C GLN A 13 -3.29 -23.71 12.36
N TYR A 14 -2.39 -23.07 13.11
CA TYR A 14 -1.54 -23.69 14.13
C TYR A 14 -1.83 -23.06 15.51
N PRO A 15 -2.86 -23.56 16.24
CA PRO A 15 -3.24 -23.01 17.54
C PRO A 15 -2.05 -22.99 18.52
N GLY A 16 -1.85 -21.86 19.20
CA GLY A 16 -0.77 -21.66 20.17
C GLY A 16 0.55 -21.14 19.60
N MET A 17 0.67 -21.03 18.27
CA MET A 17 1.82 -20.37 17.65
C MET A 17 1.61 -18.85 17.58
N ASP A 18 2.60 -18.09 18.03
CA ASP A 18 2.62 -16.63 17.95
C ASP A 18 3.89 -16.15 17.22
N PHE A 19 3.91 -14.90 16.78
CA PHE A 19 5.05 -14.30 16.10
C PHE A 19 5.33 -12.88 16.60
N LYS A 20 6.60 -12.47 16.47
CA LYS A 20 7.05 -11.09 16.61
C LYS A 20 8.02 -10.77 15.49
N ILE A 21 8.00 -9.52 15.03
CA ILE A 21 8.87 -9.04 13.95
C ILE A 21 9.68 -7.86 14.47
N ILE A 22 11.00 -7.94 14.27
CA ILE A 22 11.90 -6.80 14.45
C ILE A 22 12.31 -6.34 13.04
N GLY A 23 11.94 -5.11 12.69
CA GLY A 23 12.38 -4.42 11.48
C GLY A 23 13.50 -3.45 11.82
N THR A 24 14.55 -3.41 11.02
CA THR A 24 15.68 -2.51 11.27
C THR A 24 16.17 -1.90 9.98
N ASP A 25 16.61 -0.64 10.05
CA ASP A 25 17.20 0.10 8.94
C ASP A 25 18.21 1.10 9.46
N ILE A 26 19.19 1.50 8.64
CA ILE A 26 20.11 2.58 8.97
C ILE A 26 19.46 3.96 8.76
N ASP A 27 18.44 4.05 7.90
CA ASP A 27 17.71 5.28 7.66
C ASP A 27 16.64 5.54 8.72
N LYS A 28 16.85 6.61 9.50
CA LYS A 28 15.92 7.06 10.54
C LYS A 28 14.54 7.43 10.01
N GLU A 29 14.46 7.98 8.81
CA GLU A 29 13.16 8.41 8.24
C GLU A 29 12.31 7.20 7.85
N SER A 30 12.91 6.19 7.21
CA SER A 30 12.26 4.91 6.95
C SER A 30 11.75 4.24 8.22
N ILE A 31 12.52 4.29 9.32
CA ILE A 31 12.07 3.79 10.62
C ILE A 31 10.85 4.55 11.13
N LYS A 32 10.83 5.89 11.04
CA LYS A 32 9.66 6.69 11.45
C LYS A 32 8.43 6.35 10.63
N VAL A 33 8.56 6.21 9.30
CA VAL A 33 7.45 5.80 8.42
C VAL A 33 6.92 4.42 8.81
N ALA A 34 7.81 3.46 9.05
CA ALA A 34 7.43 2.12 9.48
C ALA A 34 6.75 2.12 10.86
N GLN A 35 7.27 2.88 11.82
CA GLN A 35 6.66 3.08 13.14
C GLN A 35 5.30 3.76 13.04
N ASN A 36 5.10 4.68 12.10
CA ASN A 36 3.81 5.30 11.86
C ASN A 36 2.80 4.29 11.28
N GLY A 37 3.24 3.51 10.31
CA GLY A 37 2.42 2.46 9.70
C GLY A 37 1.32 3.00 8.78
N VAL A 38 1.47 4.24 8.30
CA VAL A 38 0.60 4.88 7.32
C VAL A 38 1.29 4.85 5.96
N TYR A 39 0.56 4.39 4.95
CA TYR A 39 1.02 4.19 3.58
C TYR A 39 -0.07 4.65 2.61
N ARG A 40 0.25 4.84 1.33
CA ARG A 40 -0.79 5.13 0.33
C ARG A 40 -1.55 3.86 -0.03
N TYR A 41 -2.85 3.96 -0.28
CA TYR A 41 -3.64 2.78 -0.66
C TYR A 41 -3.10 2.11 -1.93
N SER A 42 -2.63 2.90 -2.89
CA SER A 42 -2.02 2.41 -4.13
C SER A 42 -0.78 1.55 -3.91
N GLU A 43 -0.04 1.75 -2.82
CA GLU A 43 1.19 1.00 -2.51
C GLU A 43 0.87 -0.41 -2.02
N ILE A 44 -0.28 -0.59 -1.38
CA ILE A 44 -0.69 -1.89 -0.84
C ILE A 44 -1.70 -2.61 -1.74
N LYS A 45 -2.26 -1.95 -2.75
CA LYS A 45 -3.29 -2.54 -3.65
C LYS A 45 -2.79 -3.78 -4.39
N SER A 46 -1.47 -3.90 -4.59
CA SER A 46 -0.83 -5.07 -5.21
C SER A 46 -0.73 -6.30 -4.28
N ILE A 47 -0.97 -6.10 -2.98
CA ILE A 47 -0.93 -7.18 -2.00
C ILE A 47 -2.21 -8.02 -2.14
N PRO A 48 -2.13 -9.36 -2.15
CA PRO A 48 -3.32 -10.21 -2.15
C PRO A 48 -4.32 -9.81 -1.05
N SER A 49 -5.61 -9.75 -1.40
CA SER A 49 -6.68 -9.23 -0.56
C SER A 49 -6.78 -9.89 0.82
N VAL A 50 -6.40 -11.18 0.92
CA VAL A 50 -6.31 -11.95 2.16
C VAL A 50 -5.39 -11.30 3.22
N TYR A 51 -4.34 -10.60 2.78
CA TYR A 51 -3.42 -9.89 3.67
C TYR A 51 -3.85 -8.44 3.92
N ILE A 52 -4.81 -7.91 3.16
CA ILE A 52 -5.34 -6.54 3.31
C ILE A 52 -6.54 -6.51 4.27
N LYS A 53 -7.55 -7.33 3.98
CA LYS A 53 -8.94 -7.26 4.51
C LYS A 53 -9.03 -7.00 6.02
N ASP A 54 -8.23 -7.72 6.80
CA ASP A 54 -8.29 -7.68 8.27
C ASP A 54 -7.13 -6.94 8.92
N ASN A 55 -6.11 -6.53 8.16
CA ASN A 55 -4.86 -5.99 8.70
C ASN A 55 -4.71 -4.49 8.48
N TRP A 56 -5.48 -3.90 7.57
CA TRP A 56 -5.37 -2.50 7.18
C TRP A 56 -6.70 -1.75 7.35
N GLN A 57 -6.60 -0.45 7.57
CA GLN A 57 -7.72 0.51 7.63
C GLN A 57 -7.51 1.55 6.53
N LYS A 58 -8.51 1.75 5.64
CA LYS A 58 -8.47 2.81 4.61
C LYS A 58 -8.94 4.14 5.22
N GLY A 59 -8.25 5.21 4.88
CA GLY A 59 -8.62 6.57 5.25
C GLY A 59 -9.89 7.02 4.53
N THR A 60 -10.42 8.16 4.93
CA THR A 60 -11.68 8.72 4.42
C THR A 60 -11.56 10.21 4.17
N GLY A 61 -12.49 10.78 3.39
CA GLY A 61 -12.48 12.20 3.04
C GLY A 61 -11.16 12.62 2.41
N VAL A 62 -10.51 13.63 3.00
CA VAL A 62 -9.24 14.19 2.50
C VAL A 62 -8.05 13.22 2.55
N ILE A 63 -8.14 12.16 3.37
CA ILE A 63 -7.11 11.11 3.47
C ILE A 63 -7.54 9.78 2.84
N SER A 64 -8.55 9.77 1.97
CA SER A 64 -9.09 8.55 1.33
C SER A 64 -8.04 7.75 0.54
N HIS A 65 -6.95 8.39 0.14
CA HIS A 65 -5.84 7.79 -0.58
C HIS A 65 -4.77 7.17 0.33
N PHE A 66 -4.95 7.20 1.65
CA PHE A 66 -4.07 6.56 2.63
C PHE A 66 -4.69 5.32 3.25
N VAL A 67 -3.83 4.46 3.75
CA VAL A 67 -4.15 3.31 4.60
C VAL A 67 -3.25 3.31 5.82
N LYS A 68 -3.74 2.73 6.90
CA LYS A 68 -2.99 2.54 8.13
C LYS A 68 -3.03 1.08 8.53
N ILE A 69 -1.90 0.52 8.92
CA ILE A 69 -1.84 -0.83 9.49
C ILE A 69 -2.58 -0.84 10.83
N LYS A 70 -3.44 -1.83 11.05
CA LYS A 70 -4.23 -1.95 12.28
C LYS A 70 -3.35 -2.28 13.47
N LYS A 71 -3.79 -1.81 14.63
CA LYS A 71 -3.06 -1.90 15.91
C LYS A 71 -2.61 -3.32 16.25
N HIS A 72 -3.47 -4.33 16.06
CA HIS A 72 -3.13 -5.72 16.41
C HIS A 72 -1.97 -6.30 15.59
N ILE A 73 -1.73 -5.82 14.37
CA ILE A 73 -0.53 -6.16 13.59
C ILE A 73 0.63 -5.27 13.99
N LYS A 74 0.38 -3.97 14.16
CA LYS A 74 1.40 -2.99 14.52
C LYS A 74 2.13 -3.37 15.80
N GLU A 75 1.41 -3.84 16.82
CA GLU A 75 1.96 -4.28 18.11
C GLU A 75 2.83 -5.54 18.03
N LYS A 76 2.71 -6.33 16.95
CA LYS A 76 3.57 -7.48 16.67
C LYS A 76 4.89 -7.07 16.01
N CYS A 77 5.06 -5.79 15.65
CA CYS A 77 6.22 -5.25 14.97
C CYS A 77 6.96 -4.22 15.84
N THR A 78 8.28 -4.36 15.94
CA THR A 78 9.16 -3.35 16.55
C THR A 78 10.14 -2.86 15.51
N PHE A 79 10.29 -1.54 15.36
CA PHE A 79 11.20 -0.94 14.39
C PHE A 79 12.30 -0.15 15.09
N LYS A 80 13.56 -0.42 14.75
CA LYS A 80 14.75 0.20 15.36
C LYS A 80 15.75 0.65 14.30
N GLU A 81 16.41 1.78 14.54
CA GLU A 81 17.59 2.14 13.76
C GLU A 81 18.73 1.15 14.05
N MET A 82 19.40 0.64 13.03
CA MET A 82 20.53 -0.27 13.18
C MET A 82 21.45 -0.28 11.97
N ASN A 83 22.75 -0.22 12.22
CA ASN A 83 23.77 -0.53 11.22
C ASN A 83 24.05 -2.05 11.21
N LEU A 84 23.96 -2.70 10.05
CA LEU A 84 24.20 -4.15 9.91
C LEU A 84 25.59 -4.61 10.35
N ILE A 85 26.61 -3.73 10.27
CA ILE A 85 27.97 -4.03 10.71
C ILE A 85 28.06 -4.04 12.24
N HIS A 86 27.23 -3.22 12.91
CA HIS A 86 27.20 -3.01 14.36
C HIS A 86 25.78 -3.25 14.91
N PRO A 87 25.34 -4.53 15.03
CA PRO A 87 23.96 -4.88 15.36
C PRO A 87 23.66 -4.84 16.88
N GLU A 88 24.14 -3.81 17.57
CA GLU A 88 23.90 -3.59 19.02
C GLU A 88 22.40 -3.58 19.40
N PRO A 89 21.49 -2.94 18.63
CA PRO A 89 20.05 -2.90 18.95
C PRO A 89 19.33 -4.26 19.04
N ILE A 90 19.96 -5.33 18.54
CA ILE A 90 19.46 -6.72 18.58
C ILE A 90 20.46 -7.67 19.28
N GLN A 91 21.37 -7.14 20.10
CA GLN A 91 22.45 -7.92 20.69
C GLN A 91 21.98 -9.09 21.58
N ASN A 92 20.79 -9.00 22.18
CA ASN A 92 20.26 -10.05 23.04
C ASN A 92 19.18 -10.92 22.36
N GLU A 93 18.89 -10.66 21.09
CA GLU A 93 17.83 -11.36 20.35
C GLU A 93 18.37 -12.57 19.58
N LYS A 94 17.49 -13.57 19.41
CA LYS A 94 17.64 -14.72 18.52
C LYS A 94 16.42 -14.82 17.62
N PHE A 95 16.60 -15.40 16.43
CA PHE A 95 15.58 -15.40 15.38
C PHE A 95 15.39 -16.79 14.77
N ASP A 96 14.15 -17.15 14.50
CA ASP A 96 13.82 -18.32 13.68
C ASP A 96 14.07 -18.05 12.19
N VAL A 97 13.80 -16.81 11.76
CA VAL A 97 13.98 -16.39 10.37
C VAL A 97 14.56 -14.98 10.33
N ILE A 98 15.57 -14.78 9.50
CA ILE A 98 16.14 -13.48 9.17
C ILE A 98 15.92 -13.20 7.68
N PHE A 99 15.36 -12.03 7.37
CA PHE A 99 15.28 -11.50 6.02
C PHE A 99 16.27 -10.35 5.86
N CYS A 100 17.23 -10.50 4.95
CA CYS A 100 18.17 -9.45 4.57
C CYS A 100 18.26 -9.42 3.04
N ARG A 101 17.29 -8.77 2.41
CA ARG A 101 17.08 -8.81 0.96
C ARG A 101 17.36 -7.46 0.34
N ASN A 102 18.06 -7.45 -0.80
CA ASN A 102 18.39 -6.26 -1.60
C ASN A 102 19.22 -5.22 -0.83
N VAL A 103 20.12 -5.70 0.04
CA VAL A 103 21.02 -4.88 0.86
C VAL A 103 22.49 -5.26 0.65
N PHE A 104 22.82 -6.53 0.38
CA PHE A 104 24.21 -6.96 0.19
C PHE A 104 24.86 -6.36 -1.04
N ILE A 105 24.07 -5.90 -2.00
CA ILE A 105 24.54 -5.16 -3.18
C ILE A 105 25.34 -3.89 -2.83
N TYR A 106 25.21 -3.37 -1.61
CA TYR A 106 25.96 -2.19 -1.13
C TYR A 106 27.27 -2.53 -0.39
N PHE A 107 27.59 -3.82 -0.20
CA PHE A 107 28.71 -4.27 0.61
C PHE A 107 29.75 -5.03 -0.21
N LYS A 108 31.02 -4.91 0.19
CA LYS A 108 32.09 -5.78 -0.31
C LYS A 108 31.99 -7.17 0.31
N SER A 109 32.51 -8.20 -0.36
CA SER A 109 32.47 -9.60 0.08
C SER A 109 32.95 -9.81 1.53
N GLU A 110 34.00 -9.10 1.96
CA GLU A 110 34.51 -9.17 3.34
C GLU A 110 33.47 -8.72 4.38
N LEU A 111 32.75 -7.63 4.10
CA LEU A 111 31.69 -7.13 4.98
C LEU A 111 30.45 -8.02 4.93
N ILE A 112 30.08 -8.52 3.75
CA ILE A 112 29.00 -9.50 3.62
C ILE A 112 29.33 -10.73 4.47
N HIS A 113 30.57 -11.22 4.43
CA HIS A 113 31.01 -12.36 5.24
C HIS A 113 30.84 -12.10 6.74
N LYS A 114 31.28 -10.93 7.21
CA LYS A 114 31.09 -10.49 8.60
C LYS A 114 29.60 -10.42 8.98
N ILE A 115 28.76 -9.81 8.14
CA ILE A 115 27.33 -9.66 8.39
C ILE A 115 26.63 -11.03 8.43
N VAL A 116 26.94 -11.92 7.49
CA VAL A 116 26.35 -13.27 7.44
C VAL A 116 26.78 -14.10 8.64
N ASN A 117 28.03 -13.98 9.10
CA ASN A 117 28.46 -14.63 10.35
C ASN A 117 27.72 -14.08 11.58
N ASN A 118 27.47 -12.78 11.64
CA ASN A 118 26.63 -12.20 12.68
C ASN A 118 25.22 -12.78 12.63
N PHE A 119 24.59 -12.88 11.45
CA PHE A 119 23.27 -13.49 11.29
C PHE A 119 23.25 -14.96 11.70
N LYS A 120 24.25 -15.75 11.30
CA LYS A 120 24.40 -17.15 11.75
C LYS A 120 24.41 -17.23 13.28
N ASN A 121 25.15 -16.35 13.94
CA ASN A 121 25.19 -16.30 15.41
C ASN A 121 23.89 -15.80 16.04
N LYS A 122 22.97 -15.22 15.25
CA LYS A 122 21.67 -14.72 15.68
C LYS A 122 20.51 -15.65 15.35
N LEU A 123 20.70 -16.64 14.51
CA LEU A 123 19.69 -17.65 14.24
C LEU A 123 19.59 -18.68 15.39
N HIS A 124 18.38 -19.19 15.63
CA HIS A 124 18.16 -20.42 16.38
C HIS A 124 18.68 -21.63 15.57
N LYS A 125 18.76 -22.79 16.23
CA LYS A 125 18.98 -24.05 15.50
C LYS A 125 17.87 -24.23 14.47
N ARG A 126 18.22 -24.66 13.26
CA ARG A 126 17.32 -24.74 12.09
C ARG A 126 16.74 -23.40 11.61
N GLY A 127 17.26 -22.27 12.09
CA GLY A 127 16.83 -20.96 11.62
C GLY A 127 17.23 -20.69 10.17
N LEU A 128 16.44 -19.86 9.50
CA LEU A 128 16.57 -19.60 8.06
C LEU A 128 17.02 -18.16 7.78
N LEU A 129 17.89 -18.01 6.78
CA LEU A 129 18.29 -16.73 6.21
C LEU A 129 17.75 -16.61 4.79
N PHE A 130 17.00 -15.54 4.54
CA PHE A 130 16.48 -15.17 3.22
C PHE A 130 17.22 -13.95 2.68
N THR A 131 17.76 -14.06 1.47
CA THR A 131 18.41 -12.95 0.75
C THR A 131 17.63 -12.53 -0.50
N GLY A 132 18.09 -11.48 -1.19
CA GLY A 132 17.57 -11.05 -2.49
C GLY A 132 17.98 -12.03 -3.60
N LEU A 133 17.21 -12.03 -4.70
CA LEU A 133 17.39 -12.96 -5.82
C LEU A 133 18.79 -12.87 -6.45
N SER A 134 19.36 -11.67 -6.49
CA SER A 134 20.71 -11.39 -7.02
C SER A 134 21.81 -11.49 -5.97
N GLU A 135 21.48 -11.86 -4.72
CA GLU A 135 22.40 -11.79 -3.56
C GLU A 135 22.82 -13.20 -3.12
N SER A 136 23.22 -14.01 -4.09
CA SER A 136 23.63 -15.38 -3.83
C SER A 136 24.85 -15.42 -2.91
N LEU A 137 24.73 -16.17 -1.81
CA LEU A 137 25.84 -16.37 -0.88
C LEU A 137 26.78 -17.49 -1.33
N ASN A 138 26.53 -18.15 -2.47
CA ASN A 138 27.23 -19.38 -2.86
C ASN A 138 28.74 -19.20 -2.97
N SER A 139 29.21 -18.04 -3.46
CA SER A 139 30.63 -17.70 -3.59
C SER A 139 31.32 -17.35 -2.27
N LEU A 140 30.57 -17.18 -1.17
CA LEU A 140 31.16 -16.91 0.14
C LEU A 140 31.57 -18.22 0.82
N GLU A 141 32.81 -18.27 1.28
CA GLU A 141 33.39 -19.34 2.09
C GLU A 141 32.82 -19.32 3.53
N ILE A 142 31.55 -19.70 3.65
CA ILE A 142 30.82 -19.84 4.90
C ILE A 142 30.13 -21.19 4.88
N ASN A 143 30.25 -21.94 5.98
CA ASN A 143 29.56 -23.21 6.17
C ASN A 143 28.05 -22.97 6.28
N LYS A 144 27.37 -23.08 5.14
CA LYS A 144 25.94 -22.84 4.92
C LYS A 144 25.35 -23.98 4.06
N ILE A 145 24.04 -24.12 4.10
CA ILE A 145 23.27 -25.06 3.29
C ILE A 145 22.24 -24.26 2.53
N THR A 146 22.26 -24.37 1.21
CA THR A 146 21.26 -23.75 0.34
C THR A 146 20.05 -24.68 0.26
N LEU A 147 18.92 -24.26 0.83
CA LEU A 147 17.69 -25.05 0.85
C LEU A 147 16.78 -24.77 -0.36
N ALA A 148 16.82 -23.53 -0.86
CA ALA A 148 16.11 -23.07 -2.04
C ALA A 148 16.83 -21.80 -2.58
N PRO A 149 16.46 -21.28 -3.76
CA PRO A 149 17.03 -20.02 -4.26
C PRO A 149 16.91 -18.90 -3.22
N SER A 150 18.02 -18.30 -2.83
CA SER A 150 18.12 -17.23 -1.81
C SER A 150 17.67 -17.64 -0.40
N VAL A 151 17.58 -18.94 -0.10
CA VAL A 151 17.21 -19.46 1.23
C VAL A 151 18.31 -20.35 1.77
N TYR A 152 18.85 -19.97 2.92
CA TYR A 152 20.01 -20.61 3.53
C TYR A 152 19.72 -21.05 4.96
N SER A 153 20.34 -22.15 5.37
CA SER A 153 20.45 -22.56 6.76
C SER A 153 21.91 -22.78 7.13
N PHE A 154 22.20 -22.73 8.43
CA PHE A 154 23.52 -23.02 9.00
C PHE A 154 23.52 -24.30 9.86
N ASP A 155 22.42 -25.04 9.86
CA ASP A 155 22.24 -26.31 10.57
C ASP A 155 21.93 -27.45 9.58
N ARG A 156 22.74 -28.52 9.64
CA ARG A 156 22.64 -29.72 8.81
C ARG A 156 21.35 -30.52 9.01
N HIS A 157 20.66 -30.32 10.12
CA HIS A 157 19.39 -30.99 10.41
C HIS A 157 18.16 -30.13 10.09
N SER A 158 18.34 -29.08 9.28
CA SER A 158 17.21 -28.23 8.88
C SER A 158 16.32 -28.98 7.89
N PRO A 159 14.99 -28.94 8.09
CA PRO A 159 14.07 -29.58 7.16
C PRO A 159 14.19 -28.94 5.78
N ILE A 160 14.30 -29.77 4.75
CA ILE A 160 14.20 -29.33 3.35
C ILE A 160 12.73 -28.96 3.11
N PRO A 161 12.41 -27.79 2.54
CA PRO A 161 11.03 -27.43 2.24
C PRO A 161 10.40 -28.51 1.34
N SER A 162 9.30 -29.12 1.78
CA SER A 162 8.50 -29.98 0.92
C SER A 162 7.85 -29.11 -0.16
N ILE A 163 8.26 -29.28 -1.42
CA ILE A 163 7.74 -28.56 -2.58
C ILE A 163 6.29 -29.00 -2.80
N LYS A 164 5.33 -28.36 -2.13
CA LYS A 164 3.91 -28.32 -2.50
C LYS A 164 3.32 -27.00 -2.05
N SER A 165 3.45 -25.98 -2.89
CA SER A 165 2.58 -24.82 -2.84
C SER A 165 2.27 -24.40 -4.27
N GLU A 166 0.99 -24.47 -4.64
CA GLU A 166 0.51 -23.98 -5.92
C GLU A 166 0.68 -22.45 -6.00
N PRO A 167 0.95 -21.90 -7.20
CA PRO A 167 1.07 -20.46 -7.37
C PRO A 167 -0.29 -19.79 -7.12
N ILE A 168 -0.30 -18.74 -6.30
CA ILE A 168 -1.44 -17.85 -6.18
C ILE A 168 -1.49 -17.01 -7.47
N LEU A 169 -2.62 -17.08 -8.19
CA LEU A 169 -2.92 -16.29 -9.38
C LEU A 169 -2.82 -14.79 -9.07
N GLN A 170 -2.13 -14.04 -9.94
CA GLN A 170 -2.09 -12.59 -9.95
C GLN A 170 -2.99 -12.08 -11.08
N ASP A 171 -3.92 -11.18 -10.74
CA ASP A 171 -4.70 -10.41 -11.72
C ASP A 171 -4.10 -9.00 -11.93
N PRO A 172 -4.33 -8.39 -13.10
CA PRO A 172 -3.46 -7.35 -13.64
C PRO A 172 -3.71 -5.95 -13.05
N ILE A 173 -2.61 -5.19 -13.04
CA ILE A 173 -2.44 -3.86 -12.43
C ILE A 173 -3.02 -2.72 -13.30
N LYS A 174 -3.68 -1.74 -12.67
CA LYS A 174 -3.66 -0.26 -12.95
C LYS A 174 -4.38 0.51 -11.83
N LYS A 175 -4.05 1.74 -11.40
CA LYS A 175 -3.08 2.78 -11.81
C LYS A 175 -2.55 3.52 -10.54
N SER A 176 -1.35 4.12 -10.64
CA SER A 176 -0.47 4.64 -9.58
C SER A 176 -0.60 6.16 -9.29
N ILE A 177 -0.14 6.62 -8.11
CA ILE A 177 -0.04 8.04 -7.65
C ILE A 177 1.25 8.72 -8.16
N ILE A 178 2.14 7.95 -8.76
CA ILE A 178 3.26 8.45 -9.55
C ILE A 178 2.67 9.21 -10.77
N PRO A 179 3.16 10.41 -11.13
CA PRO A 179 2.76 11.08 -12.36
C PRO A 179 2.78 10.07 -13.51
N ASN A 180 1.69 9.93 -14.24
CA ASN A 180 1.59 8.94 -15.30
C ASN A 180 1.17 9.62 -16.61
N PRO A 181 2.10 9.79 -17.56
CA PRO A 181 3.51 9.35 -17.51
C PRO A 181 4.40 10.25 -16.63
N ILE A 182 5.48 9.71 -16.05
CA ILE A 182 6.52 10.50 -15.38
C ILE A 182 7.31 11.23 -16.45
N ARG A 183 7.33 12.55 -16.42
CA ARG A 183 8.11 13.35 -17.37
C ARG A 183 9.57 13.36 -16.97
N VAL A 184 10.41 12.70 -17.76
CA VAL A 184 11.84 12.55 -17.50
C VAL A 184 12.65 13.45 -18.43
N LEU A 185 13.64 14.15 -17.87
CA LEU A 185 14.73 14.77 -18.62
C LEU A 185 15.99 13.91 -18.48
N ALA A 186 16.60 13.52 -19.59
CA ALA A 186 17.88 12.79 -19.57
C ALA A 186 19.06 13.71 -19.87
N VAL A 187 20.02 13.80 -18.95
CA VAL A 187 21.18 14.69 -19.06
C VAL A 187 22.47 13.87 -19.06
N ASP A 188 23.14 13.83 -20.21
CA ASP A 188 24.40 13.10 -20.43
C ASP A 188 25.11 13.67 -21.68
N ASP A 189 26.42 13.84 -21.62
CA ASP A 189 27.20 14.38 -22.75
C ASP A 189 27.37 13.37 -23.89
N SER A 190 27.18 12.08 -23.60
CA SER A 190 27.27 10.99 -24.56
C SER A 190 25.98 10.81 -25.33
N SER A 191 26.00 11.16 -26.62
CA SER A 191 24.88 10.91 -27.55
C SER A 191 24.44 9.45 -27.61
N SER A 192 25.35 8.50 -27.33
CA SER A 192 25.05 7.06 -27.28
C SER A 192 24.25 6.70 -26.03
N ILE A 193 24.58 7.28 -24.87
CA ILE A 193 23.86 7.07 -23.62
C ILE A 193 22.48 7.73 -23.69
N LEU A 194 22.38 8.95 -24.24
CA LEU A 194 21.09 9.59 -24.48
C LEU A 194 20.17 8.72 -25.36
N LYS A 195 20.68 8.15 -26.46
CA LYS A 195 19.89 7.20 -27.28
C LYS A 195 19.44 5.96 -26.50
N LEU A 196 20.30 5.45 -25.62
CA LEU A 196 20.00 4.30 -24.78
C LEU A 196 18.91 4.63 -23.77
N LEU A 197 19.02 5.75 -23.07
CA LEU A 197 18.02 6.25 -22.12
C LEU A 197 16.68 6.54 -22.82
N THR A 198 16.72 7.09 -24.04
CA THR A 198 15.52 7.25 -24.88
C THR A 198 14.82 5.92 -25.12
N LYS A 199 15.57 4.85 -25.43
CA LYS A 199 14.99 3.52 -25.57
C LYS A 199 14.42 3.01 -24.23
N VAL A 200 15.17 3.15 -23.14
CA VAL A 200 14.76 2.73 -21.79
C VAL A 200 13.41 3.33 -21.37
N PHE A 201 13.23 4.63 -21.58
CA PHE A 201 12.01 5.32 -21.15
C PHE A 201 10.85 5.18 -22.15
N ASN A 202 11.11 5.06 -23.46
CA ASN A 202 10.04 4.84 -24.45
C ASN A 202 9.43 3.44 -24.39
N ASP A 203 10.16 2.45 -23.90
CA ASP A 203 9.69 1.07 -23.76
C ASP A 203 8.70 0.89 -22.59
N ASP A 204 8.48 1.91 -21.74
CA ASP A 204 7.62 1.85 -20.56
C ASP A 204 6.59 3.00 -20.53
N LYS A 205 5.30 2.65 -20.64
CA LYS A 205 4.17 3.59 -20.64
C LYS A 205 4.05 4.46 -19.38
N ASP A 206 4.72 4.07 -18.29
CA ASP A 206 4.74 4.86 -17.06
C ASP A 206 5.69 6.08 -17.15
N PHE A 207 6.50 6.19 -18.19
CA PHE A 207 7.46 7.27 -18.40
C PHE A 207 7.22 8.00 -19.72
N LEU A 208 7.61 9.27 -19.75
CA LEU A 208 7.63 10.10 -20.95
C LEU A 208 8.95 10.87 -20.92
N LEU A 209 9.87 10.55 -21.83
CA LEU A 209 11.07 11.35 -22.00
C LEU A 209 10.68 12.67 -22.68
N VAL A 210 10.71 13.77 -21.92
CA VAL A 210 10.29 15.09 -22.42
C VAL A 210 11.42 15.87 -23.09
N GLY A 211 12.66 15.48 -22.85
CA GLY A 211 13.82 16.08 -23.50
C GLY A 211 15.13 15.39 -23.12
N THR A 212 16.20 15.83 -23.78
CA THR A 212 17.58 15.48 -23.44
C THR A 212 18.45 16.73 -23.40
N ALA A 213 19.47 16.74 -22.56
CA ALA A 213 20.47 17.79 -22.49
C ALA A 213 21.87 17.18 -22.43
N LYS A 214 22.88 17.90 -22.95
CA LYS A 214 24.27 17.42 -23.03
C LYS A 214 25.18 17.91 -21.90
N ASN A 215 24.71 18.89 -21.12
CA ASN A 215 25.43 19.46 -20.00
C ASN A 215 24.47 20.13 -19.00
N GLY A 216 25.01 20.57 -17.86
CA GLY A 216 24.22 21.26 -16.82
C GLY A 216 23.59 22.58 -17.29
N ILE A 217 24.21 23.31 -18.22
CA ILE A 217 23.70 24.58 -18.73
C ILE A 217 22.43 24.34 -19.57
N GLU A 218 22.49 23.41 -20.53
CA GLU A 218 21.34 23.00 -21.34
C GLU A 218 20.21 22.45 -20.46
N ALA A 219 20.53 21.68 -19.42
CA ALA A 219 19.54 21.16 -18.49
C ALA A 219 18.83 22.29 -17.71
N ALA A 220 19.58 23.29 -17.22
CA ALA A 220 19.02 24.44 -16.52
C ALA A 220 18.11 25.28 -17.44
N GLU A 221 18.53 25.54 -18.67
CA GLU A 221 17.69 26.24 -19.66
C GLU A 221 16.42 25.45 -20.00
N PHE A 222 16.52 24.13 -20.14
CA PHE A 222 15.37 23.27 -20.42
C PHE A 222 14.31 23.34 -19.30
N LEU A 223 14.73 23.32 -18.03
CA LEU A 223 13.83 23.38 -16.88
C LEU A 223 13.10 24.71 -16.73
N LYS A 224 13.58 25.81 -17.33
CA LYS A 224 12.88 27.12 -17.26
C LYS A 224 11.54 27.12 -17.99
N THR A 225 11.43 26.33 -19.07
CA THR A 225 10.27 26.37 -19.98
C THR A 225 9.51 25.05 -20.06
N ASN A 226 10.06 23.95 -19.54
CA ASN A 226 9.47 22.62 -19.63
C ASN A 226 9.17 22.03 -18.26
N LYS A 227 8.02 21.34 -18.14
CA LYS A 227 7.68 20.60 -16.92
C LYS A 227 8.38 19.25 -16.91
N VAL A 228 9.17 19.02 -15.87
CA VAL A 228 9.92 17.79 -15.64
C VAL A 228 9.59 17.28 -14.23
N ASP A 229 9.27 16.00 -14.10
CA ASP A 229 8.97 15.37 -12.79
C ASP A 229 10.22 14.71 -12.20
N ALA A 230 11.07 14.13 -13.06
CA ALA A 230 12.32 13.50 -12.68
C ALA A 230 13.42 13.78 -13.70
N MET A 231 14.67 13.73 -13.26
CA MET A 231 15.84 13.97 -14.10
C MET A 231 16.88 12.88 -13.87
N THR A 232 17.40 12.30 -14.95
CA THR A 232 18.64 11.52 -14.88
C THR A 232 19.83 12.44 -15.16
N LEU A 233 20.86 12.42 -14.33
CA LEU A 233 21.96 13.37 -14.41
C LEU A 233 23.32 12.67 -14.41
N ASP A 234 24.10 12.87 -15.47
CA ASP A 234 25.50 12.47 -15.47
C ASP A 234 26.36 13.33 -14.54
N ILE A 235 27.42 12.73 -13.99
CA ILE A 235 28.39 13.45 -13.16
C ILE A 235 29.35 14.24 -14.04
N HIS A 236 29.89 13.63 -15.09
CA HIS A 236 31.02 14.17 -15.84
C HIS A 236 30.58 14.69 -17.21
N MET A 237 30.31 15.99 -17.29
CA MET A 237 29.84 16.65 -18.50
C MET A 237 30.68 17.91 -18.80
N PRO A 238 30.80 18.35 -20.06
CA PRO A 238 31.49 19.60 -20.41
C PRO A 238 30.71 20.82 -19.89
N GLU A 239 31.40 21.95 -19.76
CA GLU A 239 30.88 23.26 -19.35
C GLU A 239 30.37 23.34 -17.90
N MET A 240 29.43 22.48 -17.51
CA MET A 240 28.90 22.37 -16.15
C MET A 240 28.63 20.89 -15.83
N ASP A 241 29.36 20.38 -14.84
CA ASP A 241 29.26 19.00 -14.37
C ASP A 241 28.04 18.79 -13.46
N GLY A 242 27.65 17.53 -13.21
CA GLY A 242 26.44 17.21 -12.44
C GLY A 242 26.49 17.64 -10.97
N VAL A 243 27.69 17.75 -10.39
CA VAL A 243 27.89 18.18 -9.00
C VAL A 243 27.75 19.69 -8.90
N GLU A 244 28.36 20.42 -9.84
CA GLU A 244 28.23 21.86 -9.97
C GLU A 244 26.80 22.27 -10.29
N TYR A 245 26.14 21.57 -11.20
CA TYR A 245 24.73 21.78 -11.54
C TYR A 245 23.83 21.72 -10.30
N LEU A 246 23.89 20.61 -9.54
CA LEU A 246 23.06 20.45 -8.35
C LEU A 246 23.37 21.51 -7.30
N LYS A 247 24.65 21.84 -7.11
CA LYS A 247 25.05 22.89 -6.18
C LYS A 247 24.47 24.26 -6.53
N GLN A 248 24.35 24.59 -7.82
CA GLN A 248 23.87 25.91 -8.28
C GLN A 248 22.36 25.97 -8.46
N HIS A 249 21.71 24.88 -8.89
CA HIS A 249 20.33 24.90 -9.37
C HIS A 249 19.34 24.09 -8.51
N PHE A 250 19.80 23.24 -7.60
CA PHE A 250 18.89 22.44 -6.79
C PHE A 250 18.09 23.31 -5.80
N THR A 251 16.77 23.17 -5.82
CA THR A 251 15.82 23.85 -4.94
C THR A 251 14.72 22.88 -4.50
N LYS A 252 13.84 23.30 -3.59
CA LYS A 252 12.74 22.45 -3.09
C LYS A 252 11.77 21.98 -4.19
N ASP A 253 11.61 22.78 -5.25
CA ASP A 253 10.70 22.50 -6.37
C ASP A 253 11.43 21.87 -7.57
N HIS A 254 12.70 21.49 -7.39
CA HIS A 254 13.50 20.85 -8.42
C HIS A 254 12.96 19.44 -8.74
N PRO A 255 13.00 18.99 -10.01
CA PRO A 255 12.67 17.60 -10.36
C PRO A 255 13.48 16.61 -9.52
N ASN A 256 12.90 15.45 -9.24
CA ASN A 256 13.59 14.37 -8.53
C ASN A 256 14.81 13.90 -9.34
N VAL A 257 16.02 13.99 -8.77
CA VAL A 257 17.26 13.70 -9.51
C VAL A 257 17.81 12.32 -9.14
N VAL A 258 18.02 11.48 -10.15
CA VAL A 258 18.80 10.24 -10.06
C VAL A 258 20.08 10.42 -10.86
N VAL A 259 21.22 10.28 -10.21
CA VAL A 259 22.52 10.44 -10.86
C VAL A 259 22.89 9.17 -11.63
N ILE A 260 23.48 9.29 -12.81
CA ILE A 260 23.98 8.13 -13.57
C ILE A 260 25.49 8.31 -13.77
N SER A 261 26.31 7.36 -13.33
CA SER A 261 27.77 7.48 -13.38
C SER A 261 28.45 6.28 -14.02
N SER A 262 29.70 6.46 -14.46
CA SER A 262 30.56 5.32 -14.77
C SER A 262 30.98 4.66 -13.44
N ALA A 263 31.10 3.34 -13.36
CA ALA A 263 31.37 2.65 -12.08
C ALA A 263 32.82 2.82 -11.54
N SER A 264 33.38 4.03 -11.65
CA SER A 264 34.73 4.37 -11.23
C SER A 264 34.81 4.71 -9.73
N ARG A 265 35.99 4.56 -9.12
CA ARG A 265 36.23 4.97 -7.72
C ARG A 265 36.16 6.48 -7.52
N GLU A 266 36.47 7.23 -8.57
CA GLU A 266 36.41 8.68 -8.58
C GLU A 266 34.95 9.15 -8.63
N ASP A 267 34.14 8.55 -9.51
CA ASP A 267 32.70 8.76 -9.64
C ASP A 267 31.97 8.48 -8.31
N ALA A 268 32.39 7.48 -7.52
CA ALA A 268 31.81 7.22 -6.21
C ALA A 268 31.94 8.40 -5.23
N ARG A 269 33.05 9.15 -5.28
CA ARG A 269 33.24 10.35 -4.43
C ARG A 269 32.38 11.51 -4.93
N TYR A 270 32.23 11.65 -6.23
CA TYR A 270 31.37 12.68 -6.82
C TYR A 270 29.89 12.37 -6.60
N ALA A 271 29.47 11.11 -6.69
CA ALA A 271 28.12 10.65 -6.36
C ALA A 271 27.76 10.96 -4.89
N GLN A 272 28.69 10.86 -3.96
CA GLN A 272 28.44 11.29 -2.58
C GLN A 272 28.19 12.81 -2.48
N LYS A 273 28.89 13.62 -3.27
CA LYS A 273 28.68 15.07 -3.31
C LYS A 273 27.32 15.42 -3.92
N THR A 274 26.89 14.73 -4.97
CA THR A 274 25.57 14.98 -5.60
C THR A 274 24.42 14.68 -4.63
N LEU A 275 24.51 13.59 -3.86
CA LEU A 275 23.52 13.28 -2.80
C LEU A 275 23.42 14.43 -1.77
N LYS A 276 24.55 15.00 -1.37
CA LYS A 276 24.57 16.16 -0.45
C LYS A 276 23.88 17.39 -1.03
N TYR A 277 23.89 17.56 -2.35
CA TYR A 277 23.27 18.68 -3.06
C TYR A 277 21.86 18.37 -3.58
N GLY A 278 21.26 17.26 -3.17
CA GLY A 278 19.84 16.97 -3.42
C GLY A 278 19.55 15.88 -4.43
N ALA A 279 20.57 15.20 -4.99
CA ALA A 279 20.31 13.94 -5.68
C ALA A 279 19.73 12.91 -4.71
N LEU A 280 18.80 12.11 -5.19
CA LEU A 280 18.08 11.14 -4.37
C LEU A 280 18.80 9.80 -4.31
N ASP A 281 19.43 9.41 -5.43
CA ASP A 281 20.20 8.18 -5.54
C ASP A 281 21.11 8.25 -6.79
N PHE A 282 21.98 7.27 -6.97
CA PHE A 282 22.81 7.12 -8.16
C PHE A 282 22.73 5.71 -8.78
N VAL A 283 22.96 5.57 -10.08
CA VAL A 283 22.96 4.30 -10.82
C VAL A 283 24.16 4.25 -11.75
N GLU A 284 24.64 3.06 -12.06
CA GLU A 284 25.65 2.88 -13.11
C GLU A 284 25.05 3.11 -14.51
N LYS A 285 25.80 3.75 -15.41
CA LYS A 285 25.39 3.95 -16.81
C LYS A 285 25.01 2.62 -17.47
N PRO A 286 23.83 2.55 -18.14
CA PRO A 286 23.43 1.34 -18.85
C PRO A 286 24.36 1.07 -20.03
N ALA A 287 24.67 -0.20 -20.27
CA ALA A 287 25.38 -0.69 -21.43
C ALA A 287 24.51 -1.73 -22.16
N LEU A 288 24.83 -2.02 -23.43
CA LEU A 288 24.02 -2.95 -24.25
C LEU A 288 23.85 -4.34 -23.62
N ASN A 289 24.84 -4.84 -22.89
CA ASN A 289 24.83 -6.16 -22.26
C ASN A 289 24.04 -6.24 -20.95
N ASN A 290 23.78 -5.12 -20.28
CA ASN A 290 23.06 -5.05 -19.00
C ASN A 290 21.86 -4.09 -19.06
N LEU A 291 21.42 -3.74 -20.28
CA LEU A 291 20.43 -2.71 -20.55
C LEU A 291 19.14 -2.92 -19.76
N ILE A 292 18.60 -4.14 -19.77
CA ILE A 292 17.33 -4.46 -19.10
C ILE A 292 17.45 -4.27 -17.58
N GLU A 293 18.52 -4.77 -16.98
CA GLU A 293 18.75 -4.69 -15.54
C GLU A 293 18.93 -3.24 -15.07
N ARG A 294 19.81 -2.50 -15.75
CA ARG A 294 20.08 -1.08 -15.43
C ARG A 294 18.87 -0.19 -15.73
N ALA A 295 18.12 -0.48 -16.78
CA ALA A 295 16.86 0.21 -17.09
C ALA A 295 15.84 0.06 -15.96
N GLU A 296 15.63 -1.15 -15.47
CA GLU A 296 14.71 -1.39 -14.35
C GLU A 296 15.18 -0.71 -13.06
N GLU A 297 16.48 -0.68 -12.80
CA GLU A 297 17.06 0.01 -11.66
C GLU A 297 16.84 1.53 -11.71
N ILE A 298 17.14 2.18 -12.85
CA ILE A 298 16.89 3.61 -13.07
C ILE A 298 15.41 3.93 -12.86
N LYS A 299 14.52 3.17 -13.52
CA LYS A 299 13.07 3.35 -13.40
C LYS A 299 12.60 3.18 -11.96
N SER A 300 13.11 2.18 -11.24
CA SER A 300 12.73 1.92 -9.85
C SER A 300 13.13 3.05 -8.92
N LYS A 301 14.36 3.57 -9.03
CA LYS A 301 14.81 4.69 -8.19
C LYS A 301 14.05 5.97 -8.47
N ILE A 302 13.71 6.24 -9.74
CA ILE A 302 12.81 7.34 -10.09
C ILE A 302 11.43 7.12 -9.46
N LYS A 303 10.83 5.92 -9.52
CA LYS A 303 9.54 5.66 -8.88
C LYS A 303 9.60 5.83 -7.35
N MET A 304 10.66 5.35 -6.70
CA MET A 304 10.88 5.49 -5.26
C MET A 304 11.07 6.94 -4.81
N SER A 305 11.64 7.79 -5.67
CA SER A 305 11.88 9.21 -5.39
C SER A 305 10.61 9.98 -5.00
N PHE A 306 9.45 9.61 -5.55
CA PHE A 306 8.17 10.25 -5.26
C PHE A 306 7.53 9.81 -3.93
N LEU A 307 8.11 8.81 -3.24
CA LEU A 307 7.55 8.22 -2.02
C LEU A 307 8.12 8.84 -0.72
N ASN A 308 9.24 9.57 -0.78
CA ASN A 308 10.03 10.02 0.38
C ASN A 308 9.69 11.43 0.95
N SER A 309 8.58 12.07 0.58
CA SER A 309 8.19 13.39 1.12
C SER A 309 7.48 13.27 2.49
N THR A 310 8.26 13.12 3.56
CA THR A 310 7.86 12.65 4.92
C THR A 310 7.13 13.66 5.84
N SER A 311 6.91 14.91 5.44
CA SER A 311 6.37 15.93 6.37
C SER A 311 4.83 15.97 6.53
N SER A 312 4.05 15.20 5.77
CA SER A 312 2.57 15.18 5.91
C SER A 312 2.00 13.97 6.67
N LEU A 313 2.77 12.89 6.84
CA LEU A 313 2.26 11.58 7.29
C LEU A 313 1.92 11.51 8.78
N SER A 314 2.53 12.33 9.64
CA SER A 314 2.21 12.38 11.08
C SER A 314 0.81 12.95 11.33
N ASN A 315 0.44 14.05 10.66
CA ASN A 315 -0.89 14.65 10.76
C ASN A 315 -1.98 13.72 10.18
N ILE A 316 -1.63 12.92 9.17
CA ILE A 316 -2.52 11.91 8.62
C ILE A 316 -2.79 10.80 9.65
N ASP A 317 -1.78 10.38 10.42
CA ASP A 317 -1.93 9.32 11.41
C ASP A 317 -3.00 9.63 12.48
N GLU A 318 -3.02 10.88 12.95
CA GLU A 318 -4.00 11.37 13.92
C GLU A 318 -5.43 11.35 13.35
N SER A 319 -5.58 11.61 12.05
CA SER A 319 -6.89 11.61 11.41
C SER A 319 -7.55 10.23 11.36
N PHE A 320 -6.77 9.14 11.39
CA PHE A 320 -7.29 7.77 11.53
C PHE A 320 -7.85 7.45 12.93
N ASN A 321 -7.51 8.25 13.95
CA ASN A 321 -7.94 8.04 15.33
C ASN A 321 -9.19 8.86 15.69
N LYS A 322 -9.77 9.61 14.75
CA LYS A 322 -10.97 10.44 15.00
C LYS A 322 -12.19 9.55 15.23
N ASN A 323 -12.84 9.76 16.37
CA ASN A 323 -14.17 9.21 16.65
C ASN A 323 -15.23 10.19 16.16
N PHE A 324 -16.20 9.71 15.39
CA PHE A 324 -17.30 10.51 14.88
C PHE A 324 -18.55 10.25 15.73
N VAL A 325 -19.23 11.33 16.13
CA VAL A 325 -20.52 11.28 16.82
C VAL A 325 -21.59 11.70 15.82
N ILE A 326 -22.64 10.89 15.68
CA ILE A 326 -23.76 11.21 14.81
C ILE A 326 -24.73 12.09 15.60
N ASN A 327 -24.80 13.38 15.23
CA ASN A 327 -25.82 14.30 15.74
C ASN A 327 -27.16 14.04 15.03
N ASP A 328 -28.28 14.28 15.71
CA ASP A 328 -29.66 14.15 15.20
C ASP A 328 -29.93 12.84 14.42
N PRO A 329 -29.59 11.66 14.98
CA PRO A 329 -29.68 10.39 14.27
C PRO A 329 -31.10 10.04 13.78
N GLU A 330 -32.15 10.60 14.38
CA GLU A 330 -33.54 10.47 13.94
C GLU A 330 -33.83 11.10 12.56
N SER A 331 -32.97 12.00 12.10
CA SER A 331 -33.06 12.63 10.76
C SER A 331 -32.16 11.94 9.73
N LYS A 332 -31.54 10.81 10.09
CA LYS A 332 -30.49 10.15 9.33
C LYS A 332 -30.78 8.67 9.18
N ILE A 333 -30.23 8.03 8.15
CA ILE A 333 -30.41 6.59 7.96
C ILE A 333 -29.17 5.93 7.36
N ARG A 334 -28.94 4.69 7.81
CA ARG A 334 -27.96 3.80 7.19
C ARG A 334 -28.68 2.69 6.42
N ILE A 335 -28.25 2.44 5.20
CA ILE A 335 -28.82 1.38 4.36
C ILE A 335 -27.70 0.44 3.93
N PHE A 336 -27.92 -0.85 4.08
CA PHE A 336 -27.09 -1.90 3.51
C PHE A 336 -27.86 -2.61 2.40
N LEU A 337 -27.22 -2.80 1.25
CA LEU A 337 -27.67 -3.69 0.20
C LEU A 337 -26.73 -4.87 0.21
N ALA A 338 -27.24 -6.07 0.45
CA ALA A 338 -26.40 -7.23 0.67
C ALA A 338 -27.06 -8.50 0.17
N ASN A 339 -26.25 -9.52 -0.14
CA ASN A 339 -26.75 -10.87 -0.29
C ASN A 339 -26.74 -11.59 1.06
N TYR A 340 -27.52 -12.67 1.17
CA TYR A 340 -27.53 -13.50 2.38
C TYR A 340 -26.11 -14.04 2.71
N SER A 341 -25.29 -14.31 1.71
CA SER A 341 -23.88 -14.73 1.89
C SER A 341 -22.99 -13.68 2.56
N ASP A 342 -23.40 -12.41 2.61
CA ASP A 342 -22.67 -11.33 3.28
C ASP A 342 -22.99 -11.22 4.79
N LYS A 343 -23.76 -12.14 5.36
CA LYS A 343 -24.19 -12.12 6.77
C LYS A 343 -23.07 -11.90 7.79
N GLU A 344 -21.94 -12.57 7.61
CA GLU A 344 -20.79 -12.42 8.52
C GLU A 344 -20.11 -11.04 8.40
N LYS A 345 -20.12 -10.44 7.20
CA LYS A 345 -19.61 -9.07 6.99
C LYS A 345 -20.55 -8.06 7.65
N LEU A 346 -21.86 -8.21 7.46
CA LEU A 346 -22.88 -7.36 8.09
C LEU A 346 -22.77 -7.39 9.61
N LYS A 347 -22.73 -8.59 10.20
CA LYS A 347 -22.57 -8.80 11.64
C LYS A 347 -21.34 -8.08 12.19
N LYS A 348 -20.17 -8.25 11.57
CA LYS A 348 -18.93 -7.58 11.99
C LYS A 348 -18.99 -6.06 11.81
N THR A 349 -19.60 -5.59 10.73
CA THR A 349 -19.75 -4.15 10.45
C THR A 349 -20.61 -3.50 11.50
N ILE A 350 -21.78 -4.06 11.79
CA ILE A 350 -22.72 -3.49 12.74
C ILE A 350 -22.20 -3.59 14.18
N ALA A 351 -21.54 -4.70 14.55
CA ALA A 351 -20.89 -4.84 15.84
C ALA A 351 -19.77 -3.80 16.08
N SER A 352 -19.28 -3.15 15.03
CA SER A 352 -18.27 -2.08 15.14
C SER A 352 -18.87 -0.68 15.38
N PHE A 353 -20.19 -0.51 15.23
CA PHE A 353 -20.86 0.75 15.51
C PHE A 353 -20.81 1.09 17.00
N LYS A 354 -20.73 2.39 17.29
CA LYS A 354 -20.59 2.92 18.66
C LYS A 354 -21.53 4.09 18.85
N GLY A 355 -21.99 4.28 20.09
CA GLY A 355 -22.90 5.37 20.44
C GLY A 355 -24.28 5.21 19.79
N ASN A 356 -25.05 6.29 19.81
CA ASN A 356 -26.40 6.32 19.25
C ASN A 356 -26.33 6.23 17.71
N GLN A 357 -27.03 5.26 17.13
CA GLN A 357 -27.07 5.03 15.70
C GLN A 357 -28.44 5.43 15.11
N PRO A 358 -28.47 5.99 13.89
CA PRO A 358 -29.73 6.15 13.16
C PRO A 358 -30.38 4.79 12.90
N PRO A 359 -31.67 4.77 12.49
CA PRO A 359 -32.28 3.57 11.92
C PRO A 359 -31.37 2.92 10.86
N ILE A 360 -31.36 1.57 10.83
CA ILE A 360 -30.58 0.80 9.86
C ILE A 360 -31.53 -0.04 9.01
N GLY A 361 -31.56 0.16 7.70
CA GLY A 361 -32.23 -0.73 6.75
C GLY A 361 -31.24 -1.72 6.13
N ILE A 362 -31.57 -3.01 6.08
CA ILE A 362 -30.79 -4.04 5.39
C ILE A 362 -31.67 -4.67 4.31
N PHE A 363 -31.35 -4.40 3.06
CA PHE A 363 -32.05 -4.91 1.90
C PHE A 363 -31.36 -6.15 1.33
N PHE A 364 -32.10 -7.25 1.29
CA PHE A 364 -31.73 -8.47 0.60
C PHE A 364 -32.48 -8.59 -0.74
N GLN A 365 -31.84 -9.19 -1.75
CA GLN A 365 -32.47 -9.42 -3.05
C GLN A 365 -33.17 -10.79 -3.09
N GLY A 366 -34.49 -10.81 -3.37
CA GLY A 366 -35.26 -12.01 -3.71
C GLY A 366 -35.56 -12.95 -2.53
N ASN A 367 -35.80 -12.40 -1.34
CA ASN A 367 -35.90 -13.15 -0.09
C ASN A 367 -37.19 -12.90 0.71
N GLU A 368 -38.29 -12.44 0.09
CA GLU A 368 -39.58 -12.18 0.76
C GLU A 368 -39.98 -13.25 1.79
N ASN A 369 -39.97 -14.53 1.39
CA ASN A 369 -40.39 -15.65 2.25
C ASN A 369 -39.33 -16.10 3.27
N TYR A 370 -38.18 -15.44 3.31
CA TYR A 370 -37.02 -15.84 4.14
C TYR A 370 -36.61 -14.76 5.13
N LEU A 371 -37.22 -13.57 5.14
CA LEU A 371 -36.81 -12.49 6.05
C LEU A 371 -36.99 -12.86 7.53
N ASP A 372 -38.04 -13.58 7.90
CA ASP A 372 -38.23 -14.05 9.28
C ASP A 372 -37.19 -15.10 9.68
N ILE A 373 -36.83 -16.00 8.76
CA ILE A 373 -35.76 -16.99 8.98
C ILE A 373 -34.41 -16.26 9.13
N ILE A 374 -34.14 -15.28 8.28
CA ILE A 374 -32.94 -14.44 8.35
C ILE A 374 -32.93 -13.68 9.67
N LYS A 375 -34.04 -13.13 10.13
CA LYS A 375 -34.15 -12.46 11.43
C LYS A 375 -33.74 -13.39 12.58
N ASP A 376 -34.26 -14.61 12.60
CA ASP A 376 -33.94 -15.60 13.64
C ASP A 376 -32.47 -16.01 13.62
N GLU A 377 -31.88 -16.18 12.43
CA GLU A 377 -30.45 -16.47 12.29
C GLU A 377 -29.55 -15.27 12.64
N PHE A 378 -30.04 -14.05 12.41
CA PHE A 378 -29.35 -12.79 12.72
C PHE A 378 -29.59 -12.31 14.16
N ASN A 379 -30.08 -13.17 15.06
CA ASN A 379 -30.40 -12.86 16.46
C ASN A 379 -29.16 -12.54 17.36
N TRP A 380 -28.12 -11.94 16.81
CA TRP A 380 -26.98 -11.37 17.54
C TRP A 380 -27.26 -9.94 18.05
N SER A 381 -28.44 -9.37 17.78
CA SER A 381 -28.94 -8.10 18.35
C SER A 381 -30.45 -8.23 18.63
N GLN A 382 -30.92 -7.78 19.80
CA GLN A 382 -32.35 -7.79 20.14
C GLN A 382 -33.18 -6.74 19.37
N ASN A 383 -32.53 -5.88 18.57
CA ASN A 383 -33.17 -4.73 17.92
C ASN A 383 -33.44 -4.95 16.43
N ILE A 384 -33.56 -6.22 15.99
CA ILE A 384 -33.81 -6.55 14.58
C ILE A 384 -35.30 -6.88 14.37
N GLU A 385 -35.92 -6.22 13.41
CA GLU A 385 -37.31 -6.41 13.01
C GLU A 385 -37.41 -6.54 11.48
N VAL A 386 -38.41 -7.26 10.97
CA VAL A 386 -38.73 -7.23 9.54
C VAL A 386 -39.50 -5.95 9.27
N PHE A 387 -39.13 -5.22 8.22
CA PHE A 387 -39.78 -3.96 7.89
C PHE A 387 -41.24 -4.17 7.47
N ASP A 388 -42.12 -3.35 8.01
CA ASP A 388 -43.50 -3.20 7.59
C ASP A 388 -43.76 -1.75 7.17
N LYS A 389 -44.64 -1.53 6.20
CA LYS A 389 -44.91 -0.19 5.64
C LYS A 389 -45.49 0.81 6.64
N ASP A 390 -46.11 0.34 7.72
CA ASP A 390 -46.76 1.19 8.72
C ASP A 390 -45.83 1.46 9.92
N ILE A 391 -44.59 0.96 9.87
CA ILE A 391 -43.62 1.07 10.97
C ILE A 391 -42.95 2.45 11.01
N LYS A 392 -42.80 3.01 12.21
CA LYS A 392 -41.95 4.18 12.43
C LYS A 392 -40.51 3.73 12.62
N LEU A 393 -39.59 4.31 11.86
CA LEU A 393 -38.16 4.03 11.98
C LEU A 393 -37.59 4.65 13.28
N GLU A 394 -36.93 3.83 14.09
CA GLU A 394 -36.37 4.21 15.39
C GLU A 394 -34.83 4.08 15.39
N CYS A 395 -34.17 4.96 16.16
CA CYS A 395 -32.73 4.89 16.36
C CYS A 395 -32.32 3.56 17.02
N ASN A 396 -31.13 3.05 16.65
CA ASN A 396 -30.57 1.77 17.11
C ASN A 396 -31.40 0.52 16.74
N LYS A 397 -32.45 0.65 15.92
CA LYS A 397 -33.17 -0.49 15.34
C LYS A 397 -32.67 -0.84 13.95
N ILE A 398 -32.76 -2.12 13.63
CA ILE A 398 -32.37 -2.71 12.36
C ILE A 398 -33.62 -3.29 11.71
N TYR A 399 -33.88 -2.89 10.47
CA TYR A 399 -35.04 -3.28 9.69
C TYR A 399 -34.58 -4.15 8.52
N LEU A 400 -35.01 -5.40 8.48
CA LEU A 400 -34.75 -6.30 7.37
C LEU A 400 -35.79 -6.08 6.28
N CYS A 401 -35.30 -5.91 5.05
CA CYS A 401 -36.11 -5.53 3.92
C CYS A 401 -35.87 -6.44 2.72
N ASP A 402 -36.91 -6.70 1.94
CA ASP A 402 -36.75 -7.22 0.58
C ASP A 402 -36.62 -6.03 -0.39
N LEU A 403 -35.63 -6.06 -1.27
CA LEU A 403 -35.37 -4.99 -2.23
C LEU A 403 -36.50 -4.77 -3.24
N SER A 404 -37.18 -5.84 -3.65
CA SER A 404 -38.25 -5.79 -4.63
C SER A 404 -39.56 -5.30 -4.03
N VAL A 405 -39.85 -5.67 -2.77
CA VAL A 405 -41.11 -5.32 -2.11
C VAL A 405 -41.03 -4.03 -1.32
N HIS A 406 -40.03 -3.93 -0.44
CA HIS A 406 -40.05 -2.93 0.61
C HIS A 406 -39.39 -1.61 0.19
N PHE A 407 -38.59 -1.59 -0.89
CA PHE A 407 -37.78 -0.41 -1.18
C PHE A 407 -38.60 0.86 -1.44
N ASP A 408 -39.71 0.76 -2.18
CA ASP A 408 -40.48 1.95 -2.56
C ASP A 408 -41.29 2.51 -1.38
N SER A 409 -41.84 1.65 -0.51
CA SER A 409 -42.45 2.08 0.76
C SER A 409 -41.42 2.55 1.77
N PHE A 410 -40.26 1.92 1.86
CA PHE A 410 -39.17 2.37 2.73
C PHE A 410 -38.64 3.75 2.28
N LYS A 411 -38.55 3.99 0.97
CA LYS A 411 -38.12 5.25 0.37
C LYS A 411 -38.97 6.44 0.83
N THR A 412 -40.28 6.28 0.96
CA THR A 412 -41.17 7.37 1.42
C THR A 412 -40.91 7.76 2.87
N HIS A 413 -40.53 6.81 3.74
CA HIS A 413 -40.21 7.07 5.15
C HIS A 413 -38.95 7.91 5.31
N ILE A 414 -38.05 7.86 4.34
CA ILE A 414 -36.69 8.39 4.46
C ILE A 414 -36.45 9.57 3.52
N GLU A 415 -37.50 10.10 2.88
CA GLU A 415 -37.36 11.12 1.83
C GLU A 415 -36.50 12.30 2.28
N ASN A 416 -36.72 12.78 3.51
CA ASN A 416 -36.00 13.92 4.10
C ASN A 416 -34.74 13.54 4.90
N TYR A 417 -34.37 12.26 4.95
CA TYR A 417 -33.26 11.80 5.77
C TYR A 417 -31.92 12.03 5.08
N LYS A 418 -30.84 12.27 5.82
CA LYS A 418 -29.48 12.12 5.26
C LYS A 418 -29.14 10.63 5.19
N LYS A 419 -28.78 10.11 4.00
CA LYS A 419 -28.63 8.65 3.78
C LYS A 419 -27.19 8.23 3.55
N SER A 420 -26.73 7.19 4.23
CA SER A 420 -25.49 6.48 3.90
C SER A 420 -25.83 5.05 3.45
N ILE A 421 -25.56 4.75 2.18
CA ILE A 421 -25.87 3.46 1.55
C ILE A 421 -24.59 2.70 1.27
N SER A 422 -24.55 1.43 1.67
CA SER A 422 -23.42 0.53 1.46
C SER A 422 -23.84 -0.70 0.68
N VAL A 423 -23.20 -0.94 -0.46
CA VAL A 423 -23.48 -2.08 -1.35
C VAL A 423 -22.44 -3.17 -1.12
N PHE A 424 -22.86 -4.28 -0.53
CA PHE A 424 -22.10 -5.53 -0.36
C PHE A 424 -22.49 -6.46 -1.51
N GLY A 425 -21.50 -6.99 -2.23
CA GLY A 425 -21.75 -7.75 -3.46
C GLY A 425 -22.01 -6.86 -4.68
N TYR A 426 -22.62 -7.43 -5.74
CA TYR A 426 -22.63 -6.85 -7.09
C TYR A 426 -23.62 -5.68 -7.29
N LEU A 427 -23.19 -4.60 -7.94
CA LEU A 427 -24.02 -3.43 -8.25
C LEU A 427 -24.61 -3.61 -9.66
N ASN A 428 -25.79 -4.21 -9.73
CA ASN A 428 -26.53 -4.36 -10.98
C ASN A 428 -27.45 -3.15 -11.27
N ASP A 429 -27.99 -3.11 -12.48
CA ASP A 429 -28.80 -2.02 -13.01
C ASP A 429 -30.09 -1.79 -12.20
N ILE A 430 -30.65 -2.86 -11.63
CA ILE A 430 -31.84 -2.81 -10.77
C ILE A 430 -31.51 -2.06 -9.47
N ILE A 431 -30.44 -2.45 -8.79
CA ILE A 431 -29.98 -1.78 -7.55
C ILE A 431 -29.61 -0.34 -7.87
N ALA A 432 -28.84 -0.12 -8.93
CA ALA A 432 -28.37 1.20 -9.36
C ALA A 432 -29.54 2.15 -9.63
N SER A 433 -30.55 1.73 -10.39
CA SER A 433 -31.73 2.56 -10.68
C SER A 433 -32.49 2.98 -9.42
N LYS A 434 -32.60 2.08 -8.43
CA LYS A 434 -33.25 2.35 -7.15
C LYS A 434 -32.46 3.36 -6.31
N ILE A 435 -31.18 3.12 -6.05
CA ILE A 435 -30.39 3.95 -5.13
C ILE A 435 -29.97 5.29 -5.72
N PHE A 436 -29.71 5.37 -7.03
CA PHE A 436 -29.36 6.64 -7.68
C PHE A 436 -30.54 7.61 -7.79
N SER A 437 -31.76 7.16 -7.48
CA SER A 437 -32.94 8.02 -7.37
C SER A 437 -33.08 8.74 -6.02
N LEU A 438 -32.19 8.46 -5.05
CA LEU A 438 -32.29 8.99 -3.69
C LEU A 438 -31.44 10.26 -3.54
N ASN A 439 -32.07 11.34 -3.03
CA ASN A 439 -31.40 12.60 -2.74
C ASN A 439 -30.66 12.58 -1.40
N GLN A 440 -29.64 13.42 -1.25
CA GLN A 440 -28.80 13.54 -0.03
C GLN A 440 -28.21 12.20 0.42
N THR A 441 -27.61 11.50 -0.54
CA THR A 441 -27.16 10.13 -0.37
C THR A 441 -25.66 10.02 -0.58
N GLN A 442 -24.96 9.39 0.37
CA GLN A 442 -23.65 8.81 0.15
C GLN A 442 -23.81 7.36 -0.29
N ILE A 443 -23.15 6.98 -1.39
CA ILE A 443 -23.16 5.61 -1.93
C ILE A 443 -21.73 5.05 -1.86
N LEU A 444 -21.58 3.99 -1.07
CA LEU A 444 -20.33 3.25 -0.85
C LEU A 444 -20.46 1.88 -1.50
N VAL A 445 -19.47 1.50 -2.32
CA VAL A 445 -19.46 0.20 -2.99
C VAL A 445 -18.27 -0.63 -2.51
N GLU A 446 -18.50 -1.91 -2.21
CA GLU A 446 -17.43 -2.84 -1.81
C GLU A 446 -16.39 -3.00 -2.95
N ASP A 447 -15.10 -2.94 -2.64
CA ASP A 447 -13.98 -3.01 -3.60
C ASP A 447 -13.91 -4.32 -4.41
N ALA A 448 -14.61 -5.36 -3.97
CA ALA A 448 -14.75 -6.62 -4.71
C ALA A 448 -15.76 -6.53 -5.87
N ASN A 449 -16.53 -5.45 -5.93
CA ASN A 449 -17.59 -5.23 -6.90
C ASN A 449 -17.11 -4.14 -7.88
N ASP A 450 -16.38 -4.53 -8.93
CA ASP A 450 -15.92 -3.61 -9.97
C ASP A 450 -17.14 -3.01 -10.70
N PRO A 451 -17.56 -1.78 -10.38
CA PRO A 451 -18.83 -1.26 -10.86
C PRO A 451 -18.68 -0.84 -12.33
N LYS A 452 -19.75 -1.01 -13.11
CA LYS A 452 -19.78 -0.55 -14.51
C LYS A 452 -19.30 0.90 -14.61
N LEU A 453 -18.53 1.22 -15.66
CA LEU A 453 -17.91 2.53 -15.86
C LEU A 453 -18.92 3.69 -15.77
N GLU A 454 -20.14 3.47 -16.26
CA GLU A 454 -21.25 4.43 -16.21
C GLU A 454 -21.73 4.79 -14.79
N TYR A 455 -21.45 3.96 -13.78
CA TYR A 455 -21.84 4.19 -12.39
C TYR A 455 -20.78 4.91 -11.58
N GLN A 456 -19.52 4.91 -12.03
CA GLN A 456 -18.39 5.42 -11.26
C GLN A 456 -18.56 6.89 -10.86
N ASN A 457 -19.13 7.73 -11.73
CA ASN A 457 -19.36 9.16 -11.45
C ASN A 457 -20.46 9.42 -10.41
N LYS A 458 -21.29 8.42 -10.09
CA LYS A 458 -22.38 8.51 -9.11
C LYS A 458 -22.05 7.83 -7.78
N ILE A 459 -20.98 7.04 -7.75
CA ILE A 459 -20.48 6.39 -6.53
C ILE A 459 -19.56 7.36 -5.81
N ASN A 460 -19.77 7.55 -4.51
CA ASN A 460 -18.94 8.49 -3.77
C ASN A 460 -17.51 7.97 -3.59
N ASP A 461 -17.33 6.69 -3.25
CA ASP A 461 -16.02 6.02 -3.17
C ASP A 461 -16.20 4.48 -3.07
N ILE A 462 -15.13 3.73 -3.36
CA ILE A 462 -15.05 2.26 -3.40
C ILE A 462 -14.15 1.80 -2.24
N PHE A 463 -14.64 0.89 -1.38
CA PHE A 463 -13.97 0.56 -0.11
C PHE A 463 -13.90 -0.94 0.17
N PRO A 464 -12.88 -1.42 0.91
CA PRO A 464 -13.01 -2.70 1.59
C PRO A 464 -14.16 -2.61 2.60
N TRP A 465 -14.99 -3.66 2.69
CA TRP A 465 -16.16 -3.68 3.59
C TRP A 465 -15.82 -3.34 5.05
N THR A 466 -14.58 -3.62 5.49
CA THR A 466 -14.09 -3.31 6.84
C THR A 466 -14.00 -1.81 7.15
N SER A 467 -14.02 -0.94 6.13
CA SER A 467 -14.02 0.52 6.29
C SER A 467 -15.41 1.14 6.28
N VAL A 468 -16.44 0.38 5.88
CA VAL A 468 -17.81 0.89 5.65
C VAL A 468 -18.39 1.52 6.90
N ALA A 469 -18.19 0.88 8.06
CA ALA A 469 -18.72 1.39 9.31
C ALA A 469 -18.17 2.79 9.65
N HIS A 470 -16.86 2.98 9.45
CA HIS A 470 -16.20 4.24 9.72
C HIS A 470 -16.62 5.33 8.72
N VAL A 471 -16.56 5.03 7.42
CA VAL A 471 -16.86 6.01 6.35
C VAL A 471 -18.28 6.51 6.44
N GLY A 472 -19.23 5.59 6.59
CA GLY A 472 -20.63 5.97 6.67
C GLY A 472 -20.93 6.73 7.97
N THR A 473 -20.23 6.43 9.07
CA THR A 473 -20.37 7.21 10.32
C THR A 473 -19.83 8.63 10.17
N GLU A 474 -18.66 8.81 9.54
CA GLU A 474 -18.14 10.16 9.26
C GLU A 474 -19.13 11.00 8.44
N TYR A 475 -19.70 10.42 7.38
CA TYR A 475 -20.65 11.15 6.54
C TYR A 475 -21.90 11.56 7.31
N LEU A 476 -22.44 10.65 8.11
CA LEU A 476 -23.62 10.90 8.93
C LEU A 476 -23.32 11.85 10.10
N ALA A 477 -22.08 11.94 10.55
CA ALA A 477 -21.66 12.88 11.61
C ALA A 477 -21.51 14.32 11.13
N LYS A 478 -21.38 14.55 9.82
CA LYS A 478 -21.39 15.91 9.25
C LYS A 478 -22.82 16.44 9.30
N ASP A 479 -22.97 17.76 9.50
CA ASP A 479 -24.25 18.44 9.37
C ASP A 479 -24.70 18.45 7.90
#